data_AF-A0A831UK40-F1
#
_entry.id   AF-A0A831UK40-F1
#
_cell.length_a   1.000
_cell.length_b   1.000
_cell.length_c   1.000
_cell.angle_alpha   90.00
_cell.angle_beta   90.00
_cell.angle_gamma   90.00
#
_symmetry.space_group_name_H-M   'P 1'
#
loop_
_entity.id
_entity.type
_entity.pdbx_description
1 polymer ?
#
loop_
_entity_poly.entity_id
_entity_poly.type
_entity_poly.pdbx_seq_one_letter_code
_entity_poly.pdbx_strand_id
1 'polypeptide(L)'
;MMHPIDLLILLLRGLVIIIVIDVVFSWIRMAGGRVPRYNPVVRFIERISNAVVDPFRQLQNRLLRSMGVGFMPLDFSPLFAIIAIQFIIHLLNQLR
;
A
#
# COMPACT_ATOMS: atom_id res chain seq x y z
N MET A 1 6.41 -16.67 -24.73
CA MET A 1 6.77 -17.32 -23.46
C MET A 1 6.69 -16.26 -22.37
N MET A 2 6.06 -16.53 -21.22
CA MET A 2 6.11 -15.58 -20.10
C MET A 2 7.55 -15.47 -19.60
N HIS A 3 8.12 -14.28 -19.62
CA HIS A 3 9.41 -14.03 -19.01
C HIS A 3 9.24 -14.05 -17.47
N PRO A 4 10.20 -14.53 -16.68
CA PRO A 4 10.10 -14.50 -15.21
C PRO A 4 9.81 -13.09 -14.65
N ILE A 5 10.26 -12.05 -15.35
CA ILE A 5 9.98 -10.64 -15.04
C ILE A 5 8.47 -10.33 -15.16
N ASP A 6 7.75 -10.92 -16.12
CA ASP A 6 6.32 -10.71 -16.29
C ASP A 6 5.52 -11.20 -15.07
N LEU A 7 5.95 -12.31 -14.46
CA LEU A 7 5.34 -12.84 -13.22
C LEU A 7 5.58 -11.90 -12.04
N LEU A 8 6.79 -11.34 -11.93
CA LEU A 8 7.11 -10.37 -10.88
C LEU A 8 6.29 -9.08 -11.04
N ILE A 9 6.18 -8.55 -12.26
CA ILE A 9 5.36 -7.38 -12.55
C ILE A 9 3.89 -7.66 -12.22
N LEU A 10 3.38 -8.85 -12.55
CA LEU A 10 2.01 -9.25 -12.21
C LEU A 10 1.79 -9.26 -10.69
N LEU A 11 2.74 -9.81 -9.93
CA LEU A 11 2.69 -9.83 -8.47
C LEU A 11 2.68 -8.41 -7.88
N LEU A 12 3.57 -7.53 -8.38
CA LEU A 12 3.63 -6.13 -7.95
C LEU A 12 2.33 -5.37 -8.25
N ARG A 13 1.73 -5.60 -9.43
CA ARG A 13 0.41 -5.03 -9.76
C ARG A 13 -0.69 -5.57 -8.83
N GLY A 14 -0.63 -6.85 -8.48
CA GLY A 14 -1.51 -7.45 -7.48
C GLY A 14 -1.41 -6.76 -6.11
N LEU A 15 -0.19 -6.45 -5.66
CA LEU A 15 0.02 -5.71 -4.41
C LEU A 15 -0.58 -4.29 -4.47
N VAL A 16 -0.44 -3.58 -5.58
CA VAL A 16 -1.09 -2.27 -5.76
C VAL A 16 -2.60 -2.38 -5.61
N ILE A 17 -3.22 -3.39 -6.22
CA ILE A 17 -4.66 -3.63 -6.09
C ILE A 17 -5.05 -3.89 -4.62
N ILE A 18 -4.29 -4.72 -3.90
CA ILE A 18 -4.53 -5.01 -2.48
C ILE A 18 -4.47 -3.73 -1.64
N ILE A 19 -3.46 -2.89 -1.86
CA ILE A 19 -3.31 -1.60 -1.15
C ILE A 19 -4.50 -0.68 -1.45
N VAL A 20 -4.93 -0.59 -2.71
CA VAL A 20 -6.09 0.24 -3.10
C VAL A 20 -7.37 -0.27 -2.42
N ILE A 21 -7.59 -1.59 -2.37
CA ILE A 21 -8.76 -2.17 -1.68
C ILE A 21 -8.74 -1.83 -0.19
N ASP A 22 -7.58 -1.92 0.46
CA ASP A 22 -7.43 -1.57 1.88
C ASP A 22 -7.69 -0.08 2.14
N VAL A 23 -7.24 0.81 1.26
CA VAL A 23 -7.57 2.26 1.32
C VAL A 23 -9.08 2.47 1.18
N VAL A 24 -9.74 1.79 0.25
CA VAL A 24 -11.21 1.85 0.10
C VAL A 24 -11.90 1.34 1.37
N PHE A 25 -11.43 0.25 2.00
CA PHE A 25 -11.94 -0.21 3.28
C PHE A 25 -11.75 0.82 4.39
N SER A 26 -10.63 1.52 4.40
CA SER A 26 -10.38 2.65 5.31
C SER A 26 -11.42 3.76 5.13
N TRP A 27 -11.68 4.18 3.89
CA TRP A 27 -12.68 5.21 3.58
C TRP A 27 -14.11 4.77 3.93
N ILE A 28 -14.48 3.53 3.62
CA ILE A 28 -15.81 2.99 3.99
C ILE A 28 -15.99 3.04 5.51
N ARG A 29 -14.97 2.66 6.30
CA ARG A 29 -15.01 2.74 7.75
C ARG A 29 -15.12 4.19 8.25
N MET A 30 -14.40 5.11 7.61
CA MET A 30 -14.43 6.54 7.95
C MET A 30 -15.79 7.17 7.64
N ALA A 31 -16.46 6.74 6.57
CA ALA A 31 -17.80 7.16 6.18
C ALA A 31 -18.93 6.52 7.01
N GLY A 32 -18.61 5.77 8.07
CA GLY A 32 -19.58 5.09 8.94
C GLY A 32 -20.07 3.73 8.41
N GLY A 33 -19.50 3.24 7.32
CA GLY A 33 -19.77 1.93 6.77
C GLY A 33 -19.17 0.80 7.60
N ARG A 34 -19.80 -0.39 7.54
CA ARG A 34 -19.33 -1.58 8.26
C ARG A 34 -18.49 -2.47 7.32
N VAL A 35 -17.17 -2.46 7.52
CA VAL A 35 -16.29 -3.47 6.93
C VAL A 35 -16.05 -4.58 7.98
N PRO A 36 -16.43 -5.84 7.71
CA PRO A 36 -16.33 -6.92 8.69
C PRO A 36 -14.87 -7.29 8.98
N ARG A 37 -14.32 -6.73 10.07
CA ARG A 37 -12.92 -6.94 10.51
C ARG A 37 -12.56 -8.40 10.83
N TYR A 38 -13.56 -9.23 11.16
CA TYR A 38 -13.33 -10.64 11.47
C TYR A 38 -13.25 -11.53 10.21
N ASN A 39 -13.64 -11.01 9.04
CA ASN A 39 -13.57 -11.75 7.80
C ASN A 39 -12.09 -12.07 7.49
N PRO A 40 -11.72 -13.36 7.28
CA PRO A 40 -10.34 -13.75 7.01
C PRO A 40 -9.77 -13.08 5.76
N VAL A 41 -10.59 -12.79 4.74
CA VAL A 41 -10.16 -12.12 3.50
C VAL A 41 -9.80 -10.66 3.76
N VAL A 42 -10.61 -9.95 4.54
CA VAL A 42 -10.33 -8.56 4.92
C VAL A 42 -9.03 -8.50 5.73
N ARG A 43 -8.86 -9.40 6.72
CA ARG A 43 -7.62 -9.49 7.50
C ARG A 43 -6.39 -9.83 6.66
N PHE A 44 -6.57 -10.68 5.65
CA PHE A 44 -5.50 -11.00 4.70
C PHE A 44 -5.08 -9.76 3.91
N ILE A 45 -6.05 -9.04 3.32
CA ILE A 45 -5.81 -7.80 2.59
C ILE A 45 -5.11 -6.77 3.47
N GLU A 46 -5.65 -6.52 4.67
CA GLU A 46 -5.06 -5.59 5.64
C GLU A 46 -3.63 -6.00 6.03
N ARG A 47 -3.38 -7.30 6.28
CA ARG A 47 -2.04 -7.76 6.67
C ARG A 47 -1.02 -7.57 5.53
N ILE A 48 -1.38 -7.91 4.30
CA ILE A 48 -0.50 -7.74 3.14
C ILE A 48 -0.28 -6.25 2.85
N SER A 49 -1.34 -5.45 2.85
CA SER A 49 -1.27 -3.99 2.68
C SER A 49 -0.36 -3.36 3.73
N ASN A 50 -0.60 -3.62 5.02
CA ASN A 50 0.20 -3.08 6.12
C ASN A 50 1.67 -3.50 6.04
N ALA A 51 1.97 -4.74 5.67
CA ALA A 51 3.36 -5.18 5.50
C ALA A 51 4.14 -4.34 4.48
N VAL A 52 3.46 -3.84 3.44
CA VAL A 52 4.05 -2.98 2.40
C VAL A 52 4.01 -1.51 2.80
N VAL A 53 2.94 -1.05 3.44
CA VAL A 53 2.68 0.37 3.76
C VAL A 53 3.40 0.82 5.04
N ASP A 54 3.55 -0.04 6.04
CA ASP A 54 4.12 0.27 7.36
C ASP A 54 5.53 0.88 7.29
N PRO A 55 6.46 0.41 6.44
CA PRO A 55 7.77 1.05 6.29
C PRO A 55 7.65 2.52 5.85
N PHE A 56 6.76 2.81 4.90
CA PHE A 56 6.51 4.18 4.45
C PHE A 56 5.83 5.02 5.54
N ARG A 57 4.97 4.41 6.35
CA ARG A 57 4.33 5.05 7.51
C ARG A 57 5.33 5.44 8.58
N GLN A 58 6.27 4.55 8.88
CA GLN A 58 7.36 4.84 9.80
C GLN A 58 8.25 5.96 9.27
N LEU A 59 8.56 5.95 7.97
CA LEU A 59 9.35 7.02 7.34
C LEU A 59 8.62 8.36 7.39
N GLN A 60 7.34 8.40 7.00
CA GLN A 60 6.50 9.59 7.08
C GLN A 60 6.46 10.14 8.52
N ASN A 61 6.22 9.29 9.51
CA ASN A 61 6.14 9.71 10.91
C ASN A 61 7.48 10.24 11.44
N ARG A 62 8.62 9.66 11.03
CA ARG A 62 9.95 10.18 11.39
C ARG A 62 10.19 11.55 10.78
N LEU A 63 9.84 11.74 9.51
CA LEU A 63 9.96 13.03 8.82
C LEU A 63 9.06 14.09 9.46
N LEU A 64 7.80 13.79 9.73
CA LEU A 64 6.86 14.72 10.37
C LEU A 64 7.34 15.16 11.76
N ARG A 65 7.82 14.21 12.58
CA ARG A 65 8.41 14.51 13.89
C ARG A 65 9.64 15.40 13.77
N SER A 66 10.51 15.17 12.78
CA SER A 66 11.70 16.00 12.55
C SER A 66 11.36 17.44 12.15
N MET A 67 10.19 17.66 11.56
CA MET A 67 9.68 18.98 11.17
C MET A 67 8.85 19.65 12.29
N GLY A 68 8.78 19.06 13.49
CA GLY A 68 8.01 19.59 14.62
C GLY A 68 6.49 19.43 14.48
N VAL A 69 6.02 18.66 13.50
CA VAL A 69 4.58 18.40 13.28
C VAL A 69 4.20 17.12 14.03
N GLY A 70 3.45 17.28 15.14
CA GLY A 70 3.13 16.19 16.06
C GLY A 70 2.14 15.14 15.52
N PHE A 71 1.29 15.50 14.54
CA PHE A 71 0.32 14.57 13.95
C PHE A 71 -0.22 15.09 12.61
N MET A 72 -0.31 14.23 11.61
CA MET A 72 -1.04 14.52 10.36
C MET A 72 -2.29 13.62 10.31
N PRO A 73 -3.50 14.18 10.17
CA PRO A 73 -4.73 13.39 10.13
C PRO A 73 -4.86 12.53 8.88
N LEU A 74 -4.11 12.85 7.81
CA LEU A 74 -4.08 12.10 6.57
C LEU A 74 -2.81 11.24 6.49
N ASP A 75 -3.02 9.97 6.20
CA ASP A 75 -1.95 9.00 5.99
C ASP A 75 -1.66 8.84 4.49
N PHE A 76 -0.51 9.35 4.05
CA PHE A 76 -0.07 9.28 2.65
C PHE A 76 0.82 8.06 2.38
N SER A 77 1.09 7.25 3.40
CA SER A 77 1.91 6.04 3.28
C SER A 77 1.45 5.08 2.17
N PRO A 78 0.14 4.83 1.96
CA PRO A 78 -0.32 4.01 0.85
C PRO A 78 0.04 4.61 -0.52
N LEU A 79 -0.01 5.93 -0.65
CA LEU A 79 0.37 6.61 -1.89
C LEU A 79 1.86 6.46 -2.17
N PHE A 80 2.71 6.66 -1.15
CA PHE A 80 4.15 6.45 -1.27
C PHE A 80 4.49 5.00 -1.64
N ALA A 81 3.81 4.03 -1.03
CA ALA A 81 3.96 2.61 -1.37
C ALA A 81 3.60 2.33 -2.83
N ILE A 82 2.47 2.87 -3.31
CA ILE A 82 2.06 2.71 -4.72
C ILE A 82 3.10 3.34 -5.66
N ILE A 83 3.57 4.56 -5.38
CA ILE A 83 4.60 5.22 -6.20
C ILE A 83 5.88 4.38 -6.26
N ALA A 84 6.35 3.87 -5.12
CA ALA A 84 7.54 3.02 -5.06
C ALA A 84 7.35 1.73 -5.88
N ILE A 85 6.20 1.07 -5.78
CA ILE A 85 5.92 -0.14 -6.57
C ILE A 85 5.87 0.19 -8.06
N GLN A 86 5.25 1.31 -8.46
CA GLN A 86 5.19 1.72 -9.86
C GLN A 86 6.57 2.05 -10.42
N PHE A 87 7.44 2.66 -9.62
CA PHE A 87 8.83 2.89 -9.99
C PHE A 87 9.58 1.57 -10.23
N ILE A 88 9.41 0.57 -9.34
CA ILE A 88 10.01 -0.76 -9.52
C ILE A 88 9.47 -1.43 -10.79
N ILE A 89 8.15 -1.37 -11.03
CA ILE A 89 7.55 -1.91 -12.27
C ILE A 89 8.15 -1.22 -13.50
N HIS A 90 8.33 0.10 -13.47
CA HIS A 90 8.94 0.83 -14.58
C HIS A 90 10.37 0.35 -14.86
N LEU A 91 11.20 0.20 -13.82
CA LEU A 91 12.56 -0.34 -13.96
C LEU A 91 12.56 -1.77 -14.51
N LEU A 92 11.68 -2.64 -14.01
CA LEU A 92 11.56 -4.01 -14.49
C LEU A 92 11.15 -4.08 -15.96
N ASN A 93 10.31 -3.17 -16.43
CA ASN A 93 9.95 -3.09 -17.84
C ASN A 93 11.11 -2.66 -18.74
N GLN A 94 12.10 -1.92 -18.22
CA GLN A 94 13.31 -1.57 -18.98
C GLN A 94 14.29 -2.75 -19.11
N LEU A 95 14.18 -3.75 -18.23
CA LEU A 95 15.02 -4.97 -18.23
C LEU A 95 14.44 -6.13 -19.04
N ARG A 96 13.23 -5.95 -19.59
CA ARG A 96 12.49 -6.92 -20.40
C ARG A 96 12.79 -6.70 -21.89
#